data_AF-A0A966PBP4-F1
#
_entry.id   AF-A0A966PBP4-F1
#
_cell.length_a   1.000
_cell.length_b   1.000
_cell.length_c   1.000
_cell.angle_alpha   90.00
_cell.angle_beta   90.00
_cell.angle_gamma   90.00
#
_symmetry.space_group_name_H-M   'P 1'
#
loop_
_entity.id
_entity.type
_entity.pdbx_description
1 polymer ?
#
loop_
_entity_poly.entity_id
_entity_poly.type
_entity_poly.pdbx_seq_one_letter_code
_entity_poly.pdbx_strand_id
1 'polypeptide(L)'
;MSNAVALTEGQFNWIYNVLSFGLISMIACTVYTLVSQPRVLPKYRKALVLSSMVTFIAGYHYWRIFNSFHEAAGDGYSITVRGANNAFNEGYRYVDWILTVPLLLVEAIAVLALAKEVASSLTNRLVIASALMIGLGYPGEISMDNNTKILWGVLSTIPFLYILYV
;
A
#
# COMPACT_ATOMS: atom_id res chain seq x y z
N MET A 1 25.65 -1.87 7.40
CA MET A 1 25.06 -1.14 6.25
C MET A 1 25.03 0.34 6.60
N SER A 2 25.16 1.24 5.63
CA SER A 2 25.09 2.69 5.86
C SER A 2 23.69 3.10 6.35
N ASN A 3 23.62 4.05 7.28
CA ASN A 3 22.34 4.63 7.77
C ASN A 3 21.74 5.65 6.80
N ALA A 4 22.48 5.98 5.72
CA ALA A 4 22.04 6.88 4.68
C ALA A 4 22.46 6.39 3.28
N VAL A 5 21.68 6.78 2.28
CA VAL A 5 21.93 6.47 0.87
C VAL A 5 22.15 7.80 0.14
N ALA A 6 23.35 7.99 -0.41
CA ALA A 6 23.66 9.15 -1.22
C ALA A 6 23.11 8.97 -2.64
N LEU A 7 22.28 9.91 -3.10
CA LEU A 7 21.75 9.97 -4.45
C LEU A 7 22.44 11.07 -5.24
N THR A 8 22.51 10.91 -6.56
CA THR A 8 22.76 12.05 -7.44
C THR A 8 21.53 12.96 -7.49
N GLU A 9 21.71 14.23 -7.84
CA GLU A 9 20.60 15.18 -8.04
C GLU A 9 19.54 14.61 -9.02
N GLY A 10 19.99 14.01 -10.12
CA GLY A 10 19.11 13.38 -11.09
C GLY A 10 18.29 12.24 -10.48
N GLN A 11 18.90 11.36 -9.69
CA GLN A 11 18.21 10.26 -9.01
C GLN A 11 17.19 10.77 -7.99
N PHE A 12 17.56 11.79 -7.20
CA PHE A 12 16.66 12.42 -6.25
C PHE A 12 15.43 13.02 -6.95
N ASN A 13 15.65 13.83 -7.99
CA ASN A 13 14.57 14.47 -8.74
C ASN A 13 13.64 13.45 -9.40
N TRP A 14 14.18 12.33 -9.89
CA TRP A 14 13.37 11.23 -10.41
C TRP A 14 12.45 10.63 -9.36
N ILE A 15 12.97 10.24 -8.19
CA ILE A 15 12.18 9.66 -7.10
C ILE A 15 11.13 10.66 -6.61
N TYR A 16 11.54 11.92 -6.41
CA TYR A 16 10.64 13.00 -6.00
C TYR A 16 9.45 13.16 -6.96
N ASN A 17 9.72 13.24 -8.27
CA ASN A 17 8.68 13.41 -9.29
C ASN A 17 7.77 12.18 -9.38
N VAL A 18 8.29 10.97 -9.23
CA VAL A 18 7.48 9.73 -9.21
C VAL A 18 6.56 9.68 -7.99
N LEU A 19 7.05 10.04 -6.80
CA LEU A 19 6.22 10.11 -5.60
C LEU A 19 5.12 11.18 -5.74
N SER A 20 5.45 12.34 -6.31
CA SER A 20 4.48 13.40 -6.62
C SER A 20 3.41 12.94 -7.61
N PHE A 21 3.84 12.27 -8.69
CA PHE A 21 2.95 11.70 -9.70
C PHE A 21 2.02 10.64 -9.11
N GLY A 22 2.54 9.76 -8.26
CA GLY A 22 1.75 8.76 -7.55
C GLY A 22 0.67 9.40 -6.67
N LEU A 23 1.05 10.41 -5.88
CA LEU A 23 0.13 11.16 -5.02
C LEU A 23 -1.05 11.75 -5.81
N ILE A 24 -0.76 12.54 -6.86
CA ILE A 24 -1.82 13.19 -7.62
C ILE A 24 -2.70 12.17 -8.36
N SER A 25 -2.12 11.07 -8.84
CA SER A 25 -2.86 10.00 -9.51
C SER A 25 -3.89 9.35 -8.59
N MET A 26 -3.53 9.10 -7.32
CA MET A 26 -4.46 8.54 -6.33
C MET A 26 -5.60 9.50 -6.00
N ILE A 27 -5.31 10.79 -5.84
CA ILE A 27 -6.32 11.83 -5.59
C ILE A 27 -7.27 11.96 -6.79
N ALA A 28 -6.73 12.02 -8.01
CA ALA A 28 -7.52 12.12 -9.22
C ALA A 28 -8.40 10.88 -9.41
N CYS A 29 -7.87 9.68 -9.16
CA CYS A 29 -8.64 8.44 -9.22
C CYS A 29 -9.81 8.44 -8.22
N THR A 30 -9.56 8.87 -6.97
CA THR A 30 -10.59 9.03 -5.94
C THR A 30 -11.77 9.86 -6.42
N VAL A 31 -11.50 11.03 -7.00
CA VAL A 31 -12.53 11.93 -7.52
C VAL A 31 -13.25 11.26 -8.69
N TYR A 32 -12.50 10.67 -9.62
CA TYR A 32 -13.05 10.01 -10.80
C TYR A 32 -14.01 8.89 -10.43
N THR A 33 -13.65 7.99 -9.51
CA THR A 33 -14.46 6.84 -9.12
C THR A 33 -15.71 7.28 -8.35
N LEU A 34 -15.61 8.33 -7.52
CA LEU A 34 -16.78 8.91 -6.84
C LEU A 34 -17.79 9.49 -7.83
N VAL A 35 -17.33 10.27 -8.82
CA VAL A 35 -18.17 10.90 -9.84
C VAL A 35 -18.72 9.87 -10.84
N SER A 36 -18.02 8.74 -11.04
CA SER A 36 -18.40 7.72 -12.01
C SER A 36 -19.50 6.76 -11.50
N GLN A 37 -19.90 6.82 -10.23
CA GLN A 37 -20.96 5.95 -9.67
C GLN A 37 -22.27 5.90 -10.48
N PRO A 38 -22.80 7.01 -11.03
CA PRO A 38 -24.02 6.96 -11.84
C PRO A 38 -23.83 6.26 -13.20
N ARG A 39 -22.59 6.09 -13.65
CA ARG A 39 -22.24 5.50 -14.96
C ARG A 39 -22.23 3.97 -14.95
N VAL A 40 -22.42 3.35 -13.79
CA VAL A 40 -22.52 1.89 -13.64
C VAL A 40 -23.86 1.47 -13.06
N LEU A 41 -24.22 0.20 -13.31
CA LEU A 41 -25.42 -0.40 -12.73
C LEU A 41 -25.38 -0.31 -11.19
N PRO A 42 -26.53 -0.12 -10.52
CA PRO A 42 -26.59 0.04 -9.06
C PRO A 42 -25.84 -1.03 -8.26
N LYS A 43 -25.87 -2.28 -8.74
CA LYS A 43 -25.17 -3.41 -8.10
C LYS A 43 -23.64 -3.25 -8.02
N TYR A 44 -23.01 -2.48 -8.93
CA TYR A 44 -21.56 -2.30 -8.97
C TYR A 44 -21.09 -1.01 -8.30
N ARG A 45 -21.99 -0.12 -7.88
CA ARG A 45 -21.62 1.16 -7.26
C ARG A 45 -20.81 1.00 -5.99
N LYS A 46 -21.07 -0.07 -5.22
CA LYS A 46 -20.29 -0.40 -4.03
C LYS A 46 -18.81 -0.61 -4.34
N ALA A 47 -18.48 -1.23 -5.48
CA ALA A 47 -17.09 -1.42 -5.88
C ALA A 47 -16.41 -0.07 -6.18
N LEU A 48 -17.09 0.86 -6.87
CA LEU A 48 -16.55 2.21 -7.10
C LEU A 48 -16.33 3.00 -5.81
N VAL A 49 -17.21 2.84 -4.82
CA VAL A 49 -17.03 3.46 -3.49
C VAL A 49 -15.79 2.89 -2.80
N LEU A 50 -15.60 1.56 -2.83
CA LEU A 50 -14.40 0.92 -2.28
C LEU A 50 -13.13 1.39 -3.00
N SER A 51 -13.15 1.46 -4.34
CA SER A 51 -12.05 1.98 -5.14
C SER A 51 -11.68 3.41 -4.73
N SER A 52 -12.69 4.26 -4.52
CA SER A 52 -12.50 5.64 -4.05
C SER A 52 -11.88 5.69 -2.66
N MET A 53 -12.32 4.82 -1.73
CA MET A 53 -11.75 4.74 -0.39
C MET A 53 -10.28 4.29 -0.44
N VAL A 54 -9.98 3.26 -1.24
CA VAL A 54 -8.62 2.74 -1.42
C VAL A 54 -7.70 3.84 -1.93
N THR A 55 -8.07 4.52 -3.02
CA THR A 55 -7.22 5.56 -3.59
C THR A 55 -7.13 6.79 -2.71
N PHE A 56 -8.15 7.10 -1.90
CA PHE A 56 -8.06 8.18 -0.93
C PHE A 56 -7.05 7.87 0.19
N ILE A 57 -7.15 6.67 0.78
CA ILE A 57 -6.21 6.20 1.82
C ILE A 57 -4.79 6.14 1.25
N ALA A 58 -4.62 5.60 0.04
CA ALA A 58 -3.33 5.55 -0.64
C ALA A 58 -2.79 6.97 -0.89
N GLY A 59 -3.62 7.90 -1.36
CA GLY A 59 -3.25 9.31 -1.56
C GLY A 59 -2.71 9.94 -0.27
N TYR A 60 -3.40 9.77 0.86
CA TYR A 60 -2.90 10.24 2.15
C TYR A 60 -1.53 9.65 2.50
N HIS A 61 -1.34 8.34 2.33
CA HIS A 61 -0.07 7.69 2.66
C HIS A 61 1.05 8.07 1.69
N TYR A 62 0.76 8.27 0.39
CA TYR A 62 1.74 8.79 -0.57
C TYR A 62 2.18 10.22 -0.23
N TRP A 63 1.27 11.05 0.29
CA TRP A 63 1.64 12.36 0.81
C TRP A 63 2.59 12.26 2.01
N ARG A 64 2.34 11.33 2.94
CA ARG A 64 3.24 11.06 4.08
C ARG A 64 4.60 10.52 3.63
N ILE A 65 4.63 9.61 2.66
CA ILE A 65 5.86 9.05 2.09
C ILE A 65 6.66 10.13 1.37
N PHE A 66 6.00 10.97 0.57
CA PHE A 66 6.62 12.09 -0.13
C PHE A 66 7.30 13.08 0.84
N ASN A 67 6.58 13.49 1.89
CA ASN A 67 7.14 14.36 2.91
C ASN A 67 8.31 13.70 3.64
N SER A 68 8.15 12.43 4.04
CA SER A 68 9.22 11.67 4.72
C SER A 68 10.47 11.52 3.84
N PHE A 69 10.32 11.32 2.54
CA PHE A 69 11.44 11.28 1.60
C PHE A 69 12.19 12.62 1.54
N HIS A 70 11.45 13.73 1.48
CA HIS A 70 12.02 15.07 1.48
C HIS A 70 12.72 15.39 2.81
N GLU A 71 12.09 15.11 3.95
CA GLU A 71 12.64 15.32 5.29
C GLU A 71 13.90 14.48 5.56
N ALA A 72 13.94 13.26 5.02
CA ALA A 72 15.09 12.37 5.14
C ALA A 72 16.32 12.83 4.36
N ALA A 73 16.13 13.66 3.33
CA ALA A 73 17.19 14.23 2.51
C ALA A 73 17.87 15.45 3.16
N GLY A 74 17.14 16.19 4.01
CA GLY A 74 17.60 17.46 4.57
C GLY A 74 17.89 18.49 3.46
N ASP A 75 19.00 19.22 3.60
CA ASP A 75 19.43 20.22 2.61
C ASP A 75 20.22 19.62 1.41
N GLY A 76 20.32 18.30 1.32
CA GLY A 76 21.11 17.61 0.30
C GLY A 76 20.39 16.45 -0.37
N TYR A 77 21.17 15.56 -0.98
CA TYR A 77 20.67 14.37 -1.71
C TYR A 77 20.97 13.06 -0.97
N SER A 78 21.27 13.13 0.33
CA SER A 78 21.59 11.96 1.14
C SER A 78 20.37 11.57 1.97
N ILE A 79 19.72 10.47 1.59
CA ILE A 79 18.51 9.99 2.24
C ILE A 79 18.89 9.21 3.49
N THR A 80 18.57 9.76 4.65
CA THR A 80 18.68 9.04 5.92
C THR A 80 17.60 7.97 5.95
N VAL A 81 17.99 6.71 6.00
CA VAL A 81 17.03 5.59 5.98
C VAL A 81 16.78 5.01 7.37
N ARG A 82 17.70 5.20 8.33
CA ARG A 82 17.61 4.63 9.68
C ARG A 82 18.35 5.48 10.72
N GLY A 83 18.03 5.26 12.00
CA GLY A 83 18.83 5.76 13.13
C GLY A 83 18.65 7.25 13.47
N ALA A 84 17.70 7.94 12.85
CA ALA A 84 17.37 9.34 13.11
C ALA A 84 15.85 9.56 13.12
N ASN A 85 15.39 10.59 13.82
CA ASN A 85 13.96 10.93 13.89
C ASN A 85 13.37 11.34 12.53
N ASN A 86 14.20 11.87 11.62
CA ASN A 86 13.82 12.23 10.26
C ASN A 86 14.16 11.13 9.24
N ALA A 87 14.48 9.91 9.68
CA ALA A 87 14.73 8.81 8.75
C ALA A 87 13.49 8.51 7.89
N PHE A 88 13.72 8.10 6.65
CA PHE A 88 12.66 7.68 5.74
C PHE A 88 11.84 6.55 6.37
N ASN A 89 10.53 6.76 6.46
CA ASN A 89 9.64 5.87 7.19
C ASN A 89 8.88 4.92 6.24
N GLU A 90 9.42 3.71 6.09
CA GLU A 90 8.82 2.61 5.32
C GLU A 90 7.46 2.15 5.90
N GLY A 91 7.20 2.42 7.18
CA GLY A 91 5.98 2.03 7.88
C GLY A 91 4.70 2.64 7.30
N TYR A 92 4.76 3.84 6.70
CA TYR A 92 3.59 4.43 6.04
C TYR A 92 3.02 3.53 4.95
N ARG A 93 3.87 2.77 4.25
CA ARG A 93 3.40 1.88 3.19
C ARG A 93 2.72 0.62 3.74
N TYR A 94 3.22 0.09 4.86
CA TYR A 94 2.59 -1.05 5.53
C TYR A 94 1.25 -0.69 6.18
N VAL A 95 1.14 0.52 6.75
CA VAL A 95 -0.13 1.04 7.28
C VAL A 95 -1.14 1.29 6.15
N ASP A 96 -0.69 1.77 4.98
CA ASP A 96 -1.53 1.82 3.79
C ASP A 96 -2.03 0.42 3.40
N TRP A 97 -1.14 -0.57 3.34
CA TRP A 97 -1.49 -1.92 2.90
C TRP A 97 -2.43 -2.66 3.83
N ILE A 98 -2.27 -2.56 5.15
CA ILE A 98 -3.18 -3.22 6.09
C ILE A 98 -4.62 -2.70 5.96
N LEU A 99 -4.80 -1.47 5.46
CA LEU A 99 -6.10 -0.87 5.18
C LEU A 99 -6.58 -1.18 3.76
N THR A 100 -5.73 -1.01 2.75
CA THR A 100 -6.13 -1.04 1.34
C THR A 100 -6.18 -2.42 0.73
N VAL A 101 -5.29 -3.36 1.10
CA VAL A 101 -5.30 -4.71 0.54
C VAL A 101 -6.60 -5.46 0.88
N PRO A 102 -7.10 -5.46 2.12
CA PRO A 102 -8.41 -6.05 2.42
C PRO A 102 -9.54 -5.40 1.62
N LEU A 103 -9.54 -4.07 1.48
CA LEU A 103 -10.56 -3.34 0.72
C LEU A 103 -10.54 -3.68 -0.76
N LEU A 104 -9.36 -3.84 -1.37
CA LEU A 104 -9.19 -4.27 -2.76
C LEU A 104 -9.75 -5.69 -2.99
N LEU A 105 -9.55 -6.61 -2.04
CA LEU A 105 -10.11 -7.96 -2.13
C LEU A 105 -11.64 -7.96 -1.99
N VAL A 106 -12.17 -7.14 -1.07
CA VAL A 106 -13.63 -6.92 -0.93
C VAL A 106 -14.20 -6.31 -2.21
N GLU A 107 -13.51 -5.34 -2.82
CA GLU A 107 -13.90 -4.70 -4.08
C GLU A 107 -13.97 -5.73 -5.22
N ALA A 108 -12.94 -6.56 -5.36
CA ALA A 108 -12.90 -7.63 -6.35
C ALA A 108 -14.08 -8.60 -6.19
N ILE A 109 -14.44 -8.97 -4.96
CA ILE A 109 -15.62 -9.82 -4.72
C ILE A 109 -16.92 -9.07 -5.06
N ALA A 110 -17.00 -7.77 -4.74
CA ALA A 110 -18.20 -6.97 -5.01
C ALA A 110 -18.52 -6.88 -6.50
N VAL A 111 -17.53 -6.94 -7.40
CA VAL A 111 -17.77 -6.93 -8.85
C VAL A 111 -18.20 -8.30 -9.40
N LEU A 112 -17.87 -9.41 -8.73
CA LEU A 112 -18.24 -10.76 -9.16
C LEU A 112 -19.74 -11.08 -9.02
N ALA A 113 -20.49 -10.26 -8.29
CA ALA A 113 -21.94 -10.39 -8.09
C ALA A 113 -22.39 -11.80 -7.62
N LEU A 114 -21.61 -12.41 -6.74
CA LEU A 114 -21.85 -13.76 -6.19
C LEU A 114 -23.05 -13.81 -5.24
N ALA A 115 -23.55 -15.03 -5.00
CA ALA A 115 -24.50 -15.29 -3.92
C ALA A 115 -23.93 -14.85 -2.57
N LYS A 116 -24.77 -14.29 -1.70
CA LYS A 116 -24.37 -13.64 -0.44
C LYS A 116 -23.49 -14.53 0.45
N GLU A 117 -23.83 -15.80 0.58
CA GLU A 117 -23.10 -16.77 1.40
C GLU A 117 -21.69 -17.01 0.86
N VAL A 118 -21.56 -17.18 -0.46
CA VAL A 118 -20.26 -17.36 -1.14
C VAL A 118 -19.41 -16.11 -1.02
N ALA A 119 -20.00 -14.92 -1.26
CA ALA A 119 -19.31 -13.63 -1.14
C ALA A 119 -18.81 -13.38 0.30
N SER A 120 -19.63 -13.69 1.31
CA SER A 120 -19.27 -13.54 2.72
C SER A 120 -18.12 -14.48 3.10
N SER A 121 -18.21 -15.75 2.71
CA SER A 121 -17.17 -16.75 2.95
C SER A 121 -15.84 -16.39 2.29
N LEU A 122 -15.85 -15.95 1.02
CA LEU A 122 -14.65 -15.49 0.32
C LEU A 122 -14.06 -14.25 0.98
N THR A 123 -14.90 -13.25 1.27
CA THR A 123 -14.47 -12.00 1.91
C THR A 123 -13.74 -12.28 3.22
N ASN A 124 -14.32 -13.09 4.11
CA ASN A 124 -13.71 -13.38 5.40
C ASN A 124 -12.35 -14.08 5.25
N ARG A 125 -12.26 -15.07 4.35
CA ARG A 125 -11.01 -15.81 4.10
C ARG A 125 -9.92 -14.89 3.56
N LEU A 126 -10.24 -14.09 2.54
CA LEU A 126 -9.29 -13.22 1.87
C LEU A 126 -8.85 -12.03 2.75
N VAL A 127 -9.77 -11.43 3.51
CA VAL A 127 -9.45 -10.34 4.44
C VAL A 127 -8.50 -10.84 5.54
N ILE A 128 -8.79 -11.98 6.18
CA ILE A 128 -7.92 -12.55 7.20
C ILE A 128 -6.56 -12.93 6.62
N ALA A 129 -6.53 -13.59 5.46
CA ALA A 129 -5.28 -13.94 4.79
C ALA A 129 -4.45 -12.69 4.45
N SER A 130 -5.07 -11.62 3.96
CA SER A 130 -4.36 -10.37 3.65
C SER A 130 -3.81 -9.67 4.89
N ALA A 131 -4.55 -9.67 6.01
CA ALA A 131 -4.07 -9.13 7.28
C ALA A 131 -2.86 -9.92 7.79
N LEU A 132 -2.90 -11.26 7.71
CA LEU A 132 -1.76 -12.12 8.05
C LEU A 132 -0.57 -11.86 7.13
N MET A 133 -0.78 -11.75 5.82
CA MET A 133 0.27 -11.47 4.84
C MET A 133 1.03 -10.18 5.18
N ILE A 134 0.31 -9.07 5.39
CA ILE A 134 0.94 -7.78 5.72
C ILE A 134 1.57 -7.81 7.12
N GLY A 135 0.87 -8.39 8.12
CA GLY A 135 1.36 -8.48 9.49
C GLY A 135 2.64 -9.31 9.62
N LEU A 136 2.75 -10.42 8.90
CA LEU A 136 3.96 -11.26 8.85
C LEU A 136 5.09 -10.57 8.07
N GLY A 137 4.78 -9.73 7.08
CA GLY A 137 5.80 -9.03 6.29
C GLY A 137 6.50 -7.92 7.06
N TYR A 138 5.80 -7.23 7.95
CA TYR A 138 6.31 -6.02 8.62
C TYR A 138 7.56 -6.24 9.48
N PRO A 139 7.67 -7.32 10.29
CA PRO A 139 8.90 -7.62 11.02
C PRO A 139 10.12 -7.82 10.10
N GLY A 140 9.91 -8.37 8.90
CA GLY A 140 10.95 -8.49 7.88
C GLY A 140 11.43 -7.12 7.40
N GLU A 141 10.52 -6.22 7.05
CA GLU A 141 10.82 -4.86 6.56
C GLU A 141 11.73 -4.07 7.52
N ILE A 142 11.36 -4.05 8.80
CA ILE A 142 12.08 -3.26 9.80
C ILE A 142 13.40 -3.91 10.24
N SER A 143 13.62 -5.19 9.94
CA SER A 143 14.82 -5.91 10.36
C SER A 143 16.09 -5.43 9.64
N MET A 144 17.23 -5.58 10.30
CA MET A 144 18.56 -5.38 9.72
C MET A 144 19.29 -6.70 9.42
N ASP A 145 18.77 -7.81 9.94
CA ASP A 145 19.33 -9.13 9.75
C ASP A 145 18.72 -9.80 8.53
N ASN A 146 19.58 -10.23 7.60
CA ASN A 146 19.15 -10.84 6.34
C ASN A 146 18.38 -12.13 6.56
N ASN A 147 18.74 -12.94 7.57
CA ASN A 147 18.03 -14.18 7.85
C ASN A 147 16.60 -13.91 8.33
N THR A 148 16.44 -12.91 9.20
CA THR A 148 15.14 -12.44 9.68
C THR A 148 14.28 -11.89 8.54
N LYS A 149 14.86 -11.08 7.64
CA LYS A 149 14.17 -10.59 6.43
C LYS A 149 13.62 -11.74 5.59
N ILE A 150 14.47 -12.72 5.28
CA ILE A 150 14.10 -13.87 4.47
C ILE A 150 13.03 -14.71 5.17
N LEU A 151 13.19 -15.00 6.46
CA LEU A 151 12.23 -15.78 7.23
C LEU A 151 10.83 -15.17 7.20
N TRP A 152 10.70 -13.89 7.55
CA TRP A 152 9.42 -13.20 7.57
C TRP A 152 8.85 -12.99 6.16
N GLY A 153 9.70 -12.80 5.15
CA GLY A 153 9.30 -12.79 3.74
C GLY A 153 8.69 -14.11 3.29
N VAL A 154 9.30 -15.25 3.65
CA VAL A 154 8.75 -16.59 3.38
C VAL A 154 7.45 -16.80 4.14
N LEU A 155 7.37 -16.43 5.42
CA LEU A 155 6.14 -16.55 6.21
C LEU A 155 5.00 -15.70 5.62
N SER A 156 5.27 -14.47 5.19
CA SER A 156 4.31 -13.59 4.51
C SER A 156 3.86 -14.14 3.15
N THR A 157 4.73 -14.89 2.46
CA THR A 157 4.41 -15.51 1.17
C THR A 157 3.35 -16.61 1.28
N ILE A 158 3.24 -17.30 2.43
CA ILE A 158 2.25 -18.38 2.63
C ILE A 158 0.80 -17.87 2.46
N PRO A 159 0.32 -16.86 3.23
CA PRO A 159 -1.02 -16.32 3.03
C PRO A 159 -1.16 -15.61 1.67
N PHE A 160 -0.09 -15.06 1.10
CA PHE A 160 -0.13 -14.52 -0.27
C PHE A 160 -0.49 -15.61 -1.30
N LEU A 161 0.17 -16.76 -1.26
CA LEU A 161 -0.14 -17.89 -2.14
C LEU A 161 -1.54 -18.43 -1.90
N TYR A 162 -2.02 -18.43 -0.65
CA TYR A 162 -3.40 -18.78 -0.35
C TYR A 162 -4.41 -17.81 -1.00
N ILE A 163 -4.16 -16.49 -0.96
CA ILE A 163 -5.00 -15.49 -1.64
C ILE A 163 -5.05 -15.74 -3.15
N LEU A 164 -3.93 -16.12 -3.77
CA LEU A 164 -3.88 -16.40 -5.21
C LEU A 164 -4.58 -17.70 -5.62
N TYR A 165 -4.58 -18.68 -4.72
CA TYR A 165 -5.20 -19.98 -4.96
C TYR A 165 -6.74 -19.93 -4.89
N VAL A 166 -7.28 -19.11 -3.98
CA VAL A 166 -8.73 -18.99 -3.70
C VAL A 166 -9.42 -18.11 -4.73
#